data_AF-A0A965AWN4-F1
#
_entry.id   AF-A0A965AWN4-F1
#
_cell.length_a   1.000
_cell.length_b   1.000
_cell.length_c   1.000
_cell.angle_alpha   90.00
_cell.angle_beta   90.00
_cell.angle_gamma   90.00
#
_symmetry.space_group_name_H-M   'P 1'
#
loop_
_entity.id
_entity.type
_entity.pdbx_description
1 polymer ?
#
loop_
_entity_poly.entity_id
_entity_poly.type
_entity_poly.pdbx_seq_one_letter_code
_entity_poly.pdbx_strand_id
1 'polypeptide(L)'
;MFGTNALSDVNTDADGNLTQGFIQAVRDLNVTDLRFPGGTIEGANDILAETVGNRLSPQATNFLNWVRGENANGLDLTVTLAIPSKRPITYDEVYNFARIVARDYPDLVKAVEIGNEYSIGETTINEKIYGQRANIAARALADGFAAQGLIGEAQPDIVLQMAEIFGHGSSFSGTGDHLSANQELIAQLSTPAIKAIDGVVNHYYYIEEHQFDENFADPNNQGEINRETRFLFKKLEAFEDAWSDVAGSKQLDFYMTEWNVNRLNYDQHGLKAASALLQQFSYMVEMGVETAHIWPIQRCGLDHSDRQCRIRREIGL
;
A
#
# COMPACT_ATOMS: atom_id res chain seq x y z
N MET A 1 5.80 1.00 -10.96
CA MET A 1 5.92 -0.38 -11.47
C MET A 1 4.71 -1.19 -10.99
N PHE A 2 4.24 -2.19 -11.74
CA PHE A 2 3.11 -3.04 -11.31
C PHE A 2 3.64 -4.27 -10.57
N GLY A 3 3.19 -4.46 -9.33
CA GLY A 3 3.65 -5.45 -8.40
C GLY A 3 2.51 -6.19 -7.70
N THR A 4 2.85 -6.93 -6.64
CA THR A 4 1.87 -7.61 -5.78
C THR A 4 2.16 -7.35 -4.31
N ASN A 5 1.12 -7.46 -3.49
CA ASN A 5 1.29 -7.56 -2.06
C ASN A 5 1.77 -8.96 -1.65
N ALA A 6 2.69 -9.00 -0.69
CA ALA A 6 3.09 -10.19 0.04
C ALA A 6 2.36 -10.20 1.40
N LEU A 7 1.30 -11.00 1.49
CA LEU A 7 0.44 -11.06 2.65
C LEU A 7 1.07 -11.91 3.75
N SER A 8 1.11 -11.38 4.96
CA SER A 8 1.48 -12.17 6.12
C SER A 8 0.45 -13.26 6.41
N ASP A 9 0.93 -14.40 6.92
CA ASP A 9 0.17 -15.62 7.21
C ASP A 9 -0.52 -16.29 6.00
N VAL A 10 -0.34 -15.75 4.79
CA VAL A 10 -0.88 -16.31 3.54
C VAL A 10 0.24 -16.54 2.52
N ASN A 11 1.05 -15.51 2.29
CA ASN A 11 2.19 -15.55 1.37
C ASN A 11 3.52 -15.67 2.10
N THR A 12 3.59 -15.21 3.36
CA THR A 12 4.71 -15.44 4.26
C THR A 12 4.28 -16.19 5.52
N ASP A 13 5.21 -16.91 6.14
CA ASP A 13 5.03 -17.41 7.51
C ASP A 13 5.28 -16.29 8.55
N ALA A 14 5.13 -16.62 9.83
CA ALA A 14 5.31 -15.71 10.96
C ALA A 14 6.74 -15.16 11.11
N ASP A 15 7.72 -15.82 10.47
CA ASP A 15 9.11 -15.41 10.44
C ASP A 15 9.44 -14.60 9.17
N GLY A 16 8.47 -14.35 8.28
CA GLY A 16 8.63 -13.61 7.03
C GLY A 16 9.19 -14.41 5.87
N ASN A 17 9.26 -15.75 5.95
CA ASN A 17 9.67 -16.58 4.82
C ASN A 17 8.51 -16.73 3.83
N LEU A 18 8.77 -16.55 2.53
CA LEU A 18 7.75 -16.73 1.50
C LEU A 18 7.39 -18.21 1.31
N THR A 19 6.10 -18.46 1.09
CA THR A 19 5.59 -19.78 0.71
C THR A 19 5.99 -20.13 -0.72
N GLN A 20 6.22 -21.42 -1.00
CA GLN A 20 6.63 -21.88 -2.34
C GLN A 20 5.61 -21.55 -3.43
N GLY A 21 4.31 -21.60 -3.11
CA GLY A 21 3.26 -21.22 -4.05
C GLY A 21 3.38 -19.75 -4.47
N PHE A 22 3.64 -18.86 -3.52
CA PHE A 22 3.76 -17.43 -3.79
C PHE A 22 5.03 -17.11 -4.57
N ILE A 23 6.15 -17.75 -4.23
CA ILE A 23 7.40 -17.69 -5.00
C ILE A 23 7.16 -18.07 -6.47
N GLN A 24 6.44 -19.17 -6.71
CA GLN A 24 6.13 -19.61 -8.07
C GLN A 24 5.24 -18.59 -8.79
N ALA A 25 4.22 -18.05 -8.13
CA ALA A 25 3.34 -17.04 -8.71
C ALA A 25 4.09 -15.74 -9.08
N VAL A 26 5.02 -15.28 -8.22
CA VAL A 26 5.89 -14.12 -8.49
C VAL A 26 6.71 -14.33 -9.77
N ARG A 27 7.28 -15.53 -9.95
CA ARG A 27 8.06 -15.89 -11.14
C ARG A 27 7.20 -16.03 -12.40
N ASP A 28 6.08 -16.73 -12.30
CA ASP A 28 5.20 -17.02 -13.44
C ASP A 28 4.53 -15.75 -13.99
N LEU A 29 4.21 -14.80 -13.12
CA LEU A 29 3.60 -13.52 -13.49
C LEU A 29 4.64 -12.43 -13.78
N ASN A 30 5.94 -12.75 -13.69
CA ASN A 30 7.04 -11.80 -13.87
C ASN A 30 6.85 -10.52 -13.05
N VAL A 31 6.48 -10.70 -11.78
CA VAL A 31 6.37 -9.59 -10.82
C VAL A 31 7.76 -8.99 -10.62
N THR A 32 7.84 -7.66 -10.66
CA THR A 32 9.10 -6.92 -10.47
C THR A 32 9.09 -6.04 -9.21
N ASP A 33 7.95 -5.88 -8.55
CA ASP A 33 7.86 -5.09 -7.31
C ASP A 33 6.94 -5.76 -6.28
N LEU A 34 7.34 -5.73 -5.02
CA LEU A 34 6.63 -6.37 -3.92
C LEU A 34 6.32 -5.36 -2.81
N ARG A 35 5.07 -5.34 -2.35
CA ARG A 35 4.70 -4.62 -1.12
C ARG A 35 4.71 -5.56 0.07
N PHE A 36 5.43 -5.20 1.13
CA PHE A 36 5.52 -6.00 2.35
C PHE A 36 5.64 -5.14 3.61
N PRO A 37 5.00 -5.52 4.73
CA PRO A 37 3.91 -6.49 4.82
C PRO A 37 2.67 -5.99 4.11
N GLY A 38 1.99 -6.87 3.40
CA GLY A 38 0.66 -6.54 2.92
C GLY A 38 -0.34 -6.45 4.08
N GLY A 39 -1.06 -5.32 4.17
CA GLY A 39 -2.42 -5.09 4.74
C GLY A 39 -2.75 -5.52 6.17
N THR A 40 -1.87 -6.25 6.85
CA THR A 40 -2.00 -6.67 8.26
C THR A 40 -1.02 -5.92 9.18
N ILE A 41 -0.30 -4.96 8.61
CA ILE A 41 0.77 -4.23 9.29
C ILE A 41 0.33 -3.50 10.56
N GLU A 42 -0.92 -3.03 10.58
CA GLU A 42 -1.44 -2.25 11.72
C GLU A 42 -1.78 -3.08 12.95
N GLY A 43 -1.72 -4.42 12.86
CA GLY A 43 -2.13 -5.31 13.96
C GLY A 43 -1.19 -6.49 14.22
N ALA A 44 -0.74 -7.19 13.17
CA ALA A 44 -0.05 -8.48 13.33
C ALA A 44 1.40 -8.48 12.82
N ASN A 45 1.72 -7.62 11.85
CA ASN A 45 3.01 -7.69 11.14
C ASN A 45 3.75 -6.36 11.19
N ASP A 46 3.86 -5.83 12.39
CA ASP A 46 4.58 -4.62 12.65
C ASP A 46 6.11 -4.86 12.57
N ILE A 47 6.71 -4.51 11.43
CA ILE A 47 8.15 -4.65 11.20
C ILE A 47 9.01 -3.67 12.01
N LEU A 48 8.40 -2.68 12.66
CA LEU A 48 9.10 -1.75 13.55
C LEU A 48 9.20 -2.28 14.98
N ALA A 49 8.20 -3.04 15.47
CA ALA A 49 8.10 -3.47 16.88
C ALA A 49 9.33 -4.24 17.39
N GLU A 50 9.99 -4.99 16.51
CA GLU A 50 11.16 -5.80 16.86
C GLU A 50 12.49 -5.16 16.42
N THR A 51 12.49 -3.87 16.07
CA THR A 51 13.71 -3.12 15.76
C THR A 51 14.49 -2.88 17.05
N VAL A 52 15.35 -3.85 17.41
CA VAL A 52 16.18 -3.81 18.62
C VAL A 52 17.65 -3.80 18.24
N GLY A 53 18.41 -2.82 18.75
CA GLY A 53 19.88 -2.85 18.72
C GLY A 53 20.50 -2.97 17.32
N ASN A 54 20.29 -1.97 16.46
CA ASN A 54 20.88 -1.90 15.10
C ASN A 54 20.49 -3.06 14.15
N ARG A 55 19.34 -3.71 14.38
CA ARG A 55 18.80 -4.80 13.56
C ARG A 55 17.32 -4.58 13.23
N LEU A 56 16.90 -5.03 12.05
CA LEU A 56 15.49 -5.14 11.65
C LEU A 56 14.85 -6.35 12.31
N SER A 57 13.52 -6.43 12.28
CA SER A 57 12.80 -7.63 12.66
C SER A 57 13.22 -8.85 11.82
N PRO A 58 13.11 -10.08 12.35
CA PRO A 58 13.31 -11.30 11.58
C PRO A 58 12.43 -11.34 10.33
N GLN A 59 11.17 -10.89 10.42
CA GLN A 59 10.24 -10.87 9.29
C GLN A 59 10.76 -10.01 8.13
N ALA A 60 11.16 -8.77 8.42
CA ALA A 60 11.73 -7.88 7.40
C ALA A 60 13.05 -8.43 6.87
N THR A 61 13.91 -8.96 7.74
CA THR A 61 15.21 -9.51 7.37
C THR A 61 15.09 -10.73 6.45
N ASN A 62 14.23 -11.68 6.79
CA ASN A 62 14.03 -12.91 6.01
C ASN A 62 13.42 -12.60 4.64
N PHE A 63 12.40 -11.72 4.61
CA PHE A 63 11.79 -11.27 3.36
C PHE A 63 12.82 -10.59 2.44
N LEU A 64 13.55 -9.58 2.94
CA LEU A 64 14.52 -8.83 2.14
C LEU A 64 15.73 -9.69 1.71
N ASN A 65 16.17 -10.64 2.54
CA ASN A 65 17.21 -11.59 2.16
C ASN A 65 16.77 -12.54 1.05
N TRP A 66 15.50 -12.97 1.07
CA TRP A 66 14.93 -13.76 -0.03
C TRP A 66 14.92 -12.93 -1.33
N VAL A 67 14.44 -11.69 -1.30
CA VAL A 67 14.45 -10.78 -2.46
C VAL A 67 15.87 -10.61 -3.01
N ARG A 68 16.85 -10.32 -2.14
CA ARG A 68 18.26 -10.23 -2.54
C ARG A 68 18.76 -11.51 -3.21
N GLY A 69 18.37 -12.66 -2.67
CA GLY A 69 18.74 -13.97 -3.21
C GLY A 69 18.16 -14.23 -4.60
N GLU A 70 16.90 -13.88 -4.82
CA GLU A 70 16.28 -13.98 -6.15
C GLU A 70 16.92 -13.03 -7.16
N ASN A 71 17.27 -11.81 -6.75
CA ASN A 71 17.98 -10.87 -7.63
C ASN A 71 19.37 -11.38 -8.01
N ALA A 72 20.07 -12.01 -7.06
CA ALA A 72 21.34 -12.68 -7.35
C ALA A 72 21.18 -13.87 -8.33
N ASN A 73 19.97 -14.43 -8.46
CA ASN A 73 19.61 -15.48 -9.41
C ASN A 73 18.98 -14.96 -10.71
N GLY A 74 19.01 -13.64 -10.95
CA GLY A 74 18.63 -13.04 -12.22
C GLY A 74 17.22 -12.46 -12.28
N LEU A 75 16.49 -12.38 -11.16
CA LEU A 75 15.32 -11.51 -11.08
C LEU A 75 15.74 -10.04 -10.84
N ASP A 76 14.81 -9.12 -11.03
CA ASP A 76 14.97 -7.69 -10.74
C ASP A 76 13.78 -7.23 -9.90
N LEU A 77 13.74 -7.71 -8.66
CA LEU A 77 12.69 -7.40 -7.69
C LEU A 77 13.06 -6.18 -6.85
N THR A 78 12.12 -5.24 -6.75
CA THR A 78 12.14 -4.15 -5.79
C THR A 78 11.08 -4.33 -4.70
N VAL A 79 11.20 -3.54 -3.63
CA VAL A 79 10.31 -3.64 -2.46
C VAL A 79 9.79 -2.26 -2.05
N THR A 80 8.48 -2.18 -1.85
CA THR A 80 7.82 -1.15 -1.04
C THR A 80 7.59 -1.71 0.36
N LEU A 81 8.20 -1.11 1.37
CA LEU A 81 8.01 -1.51 2.76
C LEU A 81 6.90 -0.67 3.40
N ALA A 82 5.86 -1.28 3.95
CA ALA A 82 4.91 -0.54 4.79
C ALA A 82 5.43 -0.51 6.25
N ILE A 83 5.14 0.57 6.99
CA ILE A 83 5.34 0.68 8.45
C ILE A 83 4.02 1.04 9.15
N PRO A 84 3.76 0.64 10.42
CA PRO A 84 2.48 0.90 11.07
C PRO A 84 2.25 2.38 11.38
N SER A 85 0.97 2.76 11.49
CA SER A 85 0.55 4.10 11.89
C SER A 85 -0.50 4.12 13.00
N LYS A 86 -1.19 3.01 13.31
CA LYS A 86 -2.30 2.93 14.29
C LYS A 86 -1.88 2.77 15.73
N ARG A 87 -0.67 2.27 15.98
CA ARG A 87 -0.04 2.40 17.28
C ARG A 87 0.85 3.65 17.35
N PRO A 88 1.17 4.14 18.55
CA PRO A 88 2.24 5.14 18.70
C PRO A 88 3.57 4.60 18.14
N ILE A 89 4.22 5.42 17.34
CA ILE A 89 5.59 5.22 16.83
C ILE A 89 6.49 6.33 17.38
N THR A 90 7.77 6.05 17.52
CA THR A 90 8.75 7.06 17.95
C THR A 90 9.69 7.45 16.81
N TYR A 91 10.27 8.65 16.90
CA TYR A 91 11.25 9.10 15.92
C TYR A 91 12.46 8.15 15.86
N ASP A 92 13.04 7.79 17.01
CA ASP A 92 14.23 6.92 17.06
C ASP A 92 13.98 5.52 16.51
N GLU A 93 12.78 4.97 16.71
CA GLU A 93 12.38 3.67 16.17
C GLU A 93 12.40 3.69 14.63
N VAL A 94 11.71 4.66 14.02
CA VAL A 94 11.64 4.79 12.56
C VAL A 94 12.99 5.19 11.96
N TYR A 95 13.73 6.08 12.63
CA TYR A 95 15.06 6.51 12.21
C TYR A 95 16.04 5.34 12.16
N ASN A 96 16.04 4.50 13.20
CA ASN A 96 16.91 3.33 13.22
C ASN A 96 16.51 2.31 12.15
N PHE A 97 15.21 2.07 11.96
CA PHE A 97 14.72 1.24 10.85
C PHE A 97 15.25 1.72 9.50
N ALA A 98 15.03 3.00 9.17
CA ALA A 98 15.45 3.61 7.91
C ALA A 98 16.96 3.49 7.68
N ARG A 99 17.74 3.79 8.73
CA ARG A 99 19.21 3.70 8.69
C ARG A 99 19.69 2.27 8.45
N ILE A 100 19.04 1.26 9.04
CA ILE A 100 19.43 -0.14 8.84
C ILE A 100 19.01 -0.61 7.43
N VAL A 101 17.81 -0.24 6.97
CA VAL A 101 17.36 -0.52 5.60
C VAL A 101 18.33 0.05 4.57
N ALA A 102 18.70 1.34 4.69
CA ALA A 102 19.65 1.96 3.78
C ALA A 102 21.06 1.36 3.86
N ARG A 103 21.51 0.94 5.04
CA ARG A 103 22.84 0.32 5.20
C ARG A 103 22.90 -1.06 4.55
N ASP A 104 21.89 -1.89 4.81
CA ASP A 104 21.94 -3.32 4.51
C ASP A 104 21.26 -3.65 3.17
N TYR A 105 20.29 -2.85 2.73
CA TYR A 105 19.46 -3.08 1.54
C TYR A 105 19.29 -1.84 0.64
N PRO A 106 20.34 -1.03 0.38
CA PRO A 106 20.22 0.27 -0.29
C PRO A 106 19.56 0.22 -1.68
N ASP A 107 19.72 -0.87 -2.41
CA ASP A 107 19.23 -0.98 -3.79
C ASP A 107 17.90 -1.73 -3.93
N LEU A 108 17.40 -2.35 -2.84
CA LEU A 108 16.20 -3.20 -2.90
C LEU A 108 14.92 -2.44 -2.56
N VAL A 109 14.99 -1.57 -1.55
CA VAL A 109 13.80 -0.85 -1.06
C VAL A 109 13.65 0.43 -1.86
N LYS A 110 12.56 0.54 -2.62
CA LYS A 110 12.26 1.70 -3.46
C LYS A 110 11.33 2.70 -2.80
N ALA A 111 10.48 2.24 -1.89
CA ALA A 111 9.59 3.10 -1.15
C ALA A 111 9.34 2.59 0.27
N VAL A 112 9.00 3.50 1.17
CA VAL A 112 8.42 3.21 2.48
C VAL A 112 7.06 3.89 2.60
N GLU A 113 6.02 3.08 2.77
CA GLU A 113 4.64 3.51 2.98
C GLU A 113 4.35 3.70 4.47
N ILE A 114 3.77 4.85 4.82
CA ILE A 114 3.40 5.17 6.19
C ILE A 114 1.94 4.75 6.46
N GLY A 115 1.77 3.66 7.20
CA GLY A 115 0.49 3.14 7.64
C GLY A 115 -0.21 2.26 6.61
N ASN A 116 -1.40 1.79 6.97
CA ASN A 116 -2.31 1.06 6.09
C ASN A 116 -3.75 1.18 6.60
N GLU A 117 -4.62 1.78 5.80
CA GLU A 117 -6.04 1.98 6.09
C GLU A 117 -6.29 2.47 7.54
N TYR A 118 -5.64 3.59 7.90
CA TYR A 118 -5.59 4.08 9.29
C TYR A 118 -6.98 4.26 9.95
N SER A 119 -8.02 4.50 9.15
CA SER A 119 -9.41 4.73 9.58
C SER A 119 -10.32 3.49 9.50
N ILE A 120 -9.81 2.31 9.10
CA ILE A 120 -10.56 1.06 8.90
C ILE A 120 -10.00 -0.04 9.82
N GLY A 121 -10.81 -1.02 10.23
CA GLY A 121 -10.37 -2.18 11.05
C GLY A 121 -10.77 -2.09 12.52
N GLU A 122 -10.28 -3.02 13.36
CA GLU A 122 -10.68 -3.08 14.78
C GLU A 122 -10.15 -1.91 15.61
N THR A 123 -8.93 -1.49 15.29
CA THR A 123 -8.33 -0.26 15.79
C THR A 123 -8.36 0.76 14.67
N THR A 124 -8.69 2.00 15.01
CA THR A 124 -8.72 3.11 14.06
C THR A 124 -8.21 4.38 14.69
N ILE A 125 -7.66 5.26 13.87
CA ILE A 125 -7.35 6.64 14.21
C ILE A 125 -7.97 7.57 13.18
N ASN A 126 -8.06 8.86 13.51
CA ASN A 126 -8.53 9.88 12.57
C ASN A 126 -7.37 10.57 11.85
N GLU A 127 -7.73 11.45 10.90
CA GLU A 127 -6.85 12.25 10.05
C GLU A 127 -5.79 12.99 10.86
N LYS A 128 -6.21 13.63 11.96
CA LYS A 128 -5.32 14.37 12.86
C LYS A 128 -4.27 13.47 13.53
N ILE A 129 -4.69 12.34 14.11
CA ILE A 129 -3.74 11.44 14.78
C ILE A 129 -2.82 10.77 13.75
N TYR A 130 -3.36 10.38 12.60
CA TYR A 130 -2.57 9.83 11.50
C TYR A 130 -1.52 10.84 11.01
N GLY A 131 -1.92 12.08 10.71
CA GLY A 131 -1.02 13.15 10.27
C GLY A 131 0.10 13.43 11.28
N GLN A 132 -0.19 13.42 12.58
CA GLN A 132 0.83 13.58 13.62
C GLN A 132 1.89 12.46 13.59
N ARG A 133 1.45 11.22 13.36
CA ARG A 133 2.35 10.06 13.27
C ARG A 133 3.11 10.04 11.94
N ALA A 134 2.45 10.38 10.84
CA ALA A 134 3.09 10.56 9.55
C ALA A 134 4.18 11.63 9.58
N ASN A 135 3.96 12.74 10.28
CA ASN A 135 4.98 13.76 10.48
C ASN A 135 6.21 13.24 11.25
N ILE A 136 6.04 12.32 12.20
CA ILE A 136 7.16 11.68 12.89
C ILE A 136 7.89 10.74 11.94
N ALA A 137 7.15 9.86 11.27
CA ALA A 137 7.68 8.85 10.38
C ALA A 137 8.46 9.47 9.20
N ALA A 138 7.87 10.42 8.47
CA ALA A 138 8.49 11.01 7.28
C ALA A 138 9.83 11.69 7.59
N ARG A 139 9.91 12.42 8.71
CA ARG A 139 11.18 13.04 9.15
C ARG A 139 12.22 11.99 9.53
N ALA A 140 11.81 11.00 10.32
CA ALA A 140 12.70 9.96 10.80
C ALA A 140 13.24 9.09 9.65
N LEU A 141 12.40 8.78 8.66
CA LEU A 141 12.78 8.07 7.43
C LEU A 141 13.85 8.86 6.67
N ALA A 142 13.56 10.13 6.33
CA ALA A 142 14.48 10.98 5.58
C ALA A 142 15.82 11.15 6.31
N ASP A 143 15.80 11.45 7.62
CA ASP A 143 17.01 11.63 8.41
C ASP A 143 17.82 10.32 8.53
N GLY A 144 17.15 9.17 8.65
CA GLY A 144 17.79 7.86 8.75
C GLY A 144 18.44 7.42 7.43
N PHE A 145 17.78 7.66 6.30
CA PHE A 145 18.34 7.43 4.97
C PHE A 145 19.51 8.36 4.67
N ALA A 146 19.36 9.67 4.95
CA ALA A 146 20.42 10.65 4.78
C ALA A 146 21.65 10.33 5.64
N ALA A 147 21.47 9.75 6.83
CA ALA A 147 22.58 9.30 7.67
C ALA A 147 23.40 8.14 7.07
N GLN A 148 22.88 7.45 6.05
CA GLN A 148 23.62 6.46 5.24
C GLN A 148 24.01 7.00 3.86
N GLY A 149 23.81 8.30 3.60
CA GLY A 149 24.17 8.95 2.35
C GLY A 149 23.13 8.76 1.22
N LEU A 150 21.97 8.17 1.50
CA LEU A 150 20.87 8.08 0.54
C LEU A 150 20.05 9.37 0.60
N ILE A 151 20.15 10.18 -0.46
CA ILE A 151 19.49 11.49 -0.61
C ILE A 151 19.01 11.66 -2.06
N GLY A 152 17.98 12.49 -2.28
CA GLY A 152 17.40 12.69 -3.61
C GLY A 152 16.95 11.36 -4.23
N GLU A 153 17.23 11.15 -5.51
CA GLU A 153 16.86 9.93 -6.27
C GLU A 153 17.42 8.61 -5.71
N ALA A 154 18.43 8.67 -4.83
CA ALA A 154 18.98 7.48 -4.16
C ALA A 154 18.24 7.12 -2.87
N GLN A 155 17.42 8.04 -2.34
CA GLN A 155 16.58 7.78 -1.18
C GLN A 155 15.38 6.93 -1.62
N PRO A 156 14.98 5.90 -0.86
CA PRO A 156 13.67 5.29 -1.04
C PRO A 156 12.57 6.35 -0.85
N ASP A 157 11.57 6.32 -1.73
CA ASP A 157 10.44 7.25 -1.66
C ASP A 157 9.72 7.11 -0.33
N ILE A 158 9.30 8.23 0.25
CA ILE A 158 8.46 8.22 1.46
C ILE A 158 7.04 8.53 1.04
N VAL A 159 6.14 7.54 1.15
CA VAL A 159 4.77 7.68 0.66
C VAL A 159 3.74 7.72 1.77
N LEU A 160 2.79 8.65 1.64
CA LEU A 160 1.78 8.99 2.63
C LEU A 160 0.39 8.54 2.17
N GLN A 161 -0.42 7.95 3.04
CA GLN A 161 -1.80 7.63 2.69
C GLN A 161 -2.67 8.90 2.61
N MET A 162 -3.40 9.06 1.50
CA MET A 162 -4.46 10.06 1.40
C MET A 162 -5.56 9.79 2.43
N ALA A 163 -6.34 10.82 2.77
CA ALA A 163 -7.41 10.67 3.74
C ALA A 163 -8.46 9.64 3.27
N GLU A 164 -8.74 8.64 4.12
CA GLU A 164 -9.71 7.58 3.84
C GLU A 164 -10.99 7.81 4.63
N ILE A 165 -11.92 8.52 4.01
CA ILE A 165 -13.17 8.97 4.64
C ILE A 165 -14.30 7.92 4.64
N PHE A 166 -14.08 6.75 4.05
CA PHE A 166 -15.05 5.65 4.15
C PHE A 166 -14.84 4.80 5.42
N GLY A 167 -13.69 4.93 6.07
CA GLY A 167 -13.43 4.29 7.35
C GLY A 167 -14.22 4.92 8.50
N HIS A 168 -14.63 4.11 9.46
CA HIS A 168 -15.39 4.57 10.63
C HIS A 168 -14.52 5.34 11.64
N GLY A 169 -13.19 5.25 11.53
CA GLY A 169 -12.25 6.07 12.28
C GLY A 169 -12.07 7.48 11.73
N SER A 170 -12.53 7.75 10.51
CA SER A 170 -12.45 9.08 9.90
C SER A 170 -13.38 10.05 10.61
N SER A 171 -12.89 11.27 10.88
CA SER A 171 -13.73 12.36 11.37
C SER A 171 -14.66 12.92 10.29
N PHE A 172 -14.45 12.52 9.03
CA PHE A 172 -15.19 12.90 7.84
C PHE A 172 -16.02 11.74 7.29
N SER A 173 -16.26 10.70 8.11
CA SER A 173 -17.00 9.52 7.68
C SER A 173 -18.39 9.85 7.14
N GLY A 174 -18.66 9.47 5.89
CA GLY A 174 -19.94 9.70 5.23
C GLY A 174 -20.22 11.14 4.76
N THR A 175 -19.27 12.07 4.88
CA THR A 175 -19.47 13.47 4.44
C THR A 175 -19.25 13.67 2.94
N GLY A 176 -18.39 12.83 2.33
CA GLY A 176 -17.90 13.05 0.96
C GLY A 176 -16.85 14.17 0.84
N ASP A 177 -16.43 14.75 1.98
CA ASP A 177 -15.51 15.91 2.02
C ASP A 177 -14.05 15.45 2.11
N HIS A 178 -13.50 15.04 0.96
CA HIS A 178 -12.10 14.61 0.85
C HIS A 178 -11.10 15.75 1.07
N LEU A 179 -11.45 16.98 0.64
CA LEU A 179 -10.55 18.13 0.71
C LEU A 179 -10.28 18.51 2.17
N SER A 180 -11.32 18.71 2.97
CA SER A 180 -11.15 19.06 4.39
C SER A 180 -10.45 17.94 5.18
N ALA A 181 -10.71 16.68 4.84
CA ALA A 181 -10.04 15.54 5.47
C ALA A 181 -8.52 15.53 5.18
N ASN A 182 -8.13 15.78 3.93
CA ASN A 182 -6.72 15.92 3.55
C ASN A 182 -6.08 17.15 4.19
N GLN A 183 -6.77 18.29 4.26
CA GLN A 183 -6.28 19.49 4.93
C GLN A 183 -6.04 19.26 6.43
N GLU A 184 -6.93 18.55 7.14
CA GLU A 184 -6.73 18.24 8.56
C GLU A 184 -5.48 17.37 8.80
N LEU A 185 -5.29 16.37 7.95
CA LEU A 185 -4.11 15.50 7.95
C LEU A 185 -2.82 16.29 7.66
N ILE A 186 -2.80 17.04 6.55
CA ILE A 186 -1.65 17.81 6.08
C ILE A 186 -1.27 18.90 7.07
N ALA A 187 -2.23 19.51 7.77
CA ALA A 187 -1.99 20.52 8.80
C ALA A 187 -1.15 20.00 9.98
N GLN A 188 -0.98 18.68 10.13
CA GLN A 188 -0.11 18.08 11.15
C GLN A 188 1.34 17.89 10.67
N LEU A 189 1.60 18.06 9.37
CA LEU A 189 2.92 17.87 8.78
C LEU A 189 3.76 19.15 8.93
N SER A 190 5.00 18.96 9.40
CA SER A 190 5.99 20.04 9.45
C SER A 190 6.65 20.24 8.08
N THR A 191 7.28 21.40 7.86
CA THR A 191 8.03 21.65 6.62
C THR A 191 9.08 20.58 6.28
N PRO A 192 9.85 20.03 7.23
CA PRO A 192 10.73 18.89 6.95
C PRO A 192 9.98 17.65 6.47
N ALA A 193 8.82 17.32 7.05
CA ALA A 193 8.00 16.18 6.62
C ALA A 193 7.45 16.40 5.19
N ILE A 194 6.92 17.59 4.90
CA ILE A 194 6.41 17.94 3.57
C ILE A 194 7.50 17.80 2.50
N LYS A 195 8.74 18.22 2.81
CA LYS A 195 9.87 18.05 1.89
C LYS A 195 10.25 16.59 1.68
N ALA A 196 10.13 15.78 2.73
CA ALA A 196 10.51 14.37 2.75
C ALA A 196 9.50 13.45 2.03
N ILE A 197 8.22 13.81 1.98
CA ILE A 197 7.18 12.96 1.35
C ILE A 197 7.26 13.08 -0.17
N ASP A 198 7.41 11.95 -0.85
CA ASP A 198 7.64 11.87 -2.29
C ASP A 198 6.41 11.39 -3.06
N GLY A 199 5.50 10.68 -2.38
CA GLY A 199 4.29 10.16 -3.01
C GLY A 199 3.11 10.04 -2.06
N VAL A 200 1.96 9.70 -2.64
CA VAL A 200 0.71 9.44 -1.93
C VAL A 200 0.10 8.10 -2.28
N VAL A 201 -0.66 7.55 -1.35
CA VAL A 201 -1.23 6.21 -1.46
C VAL A 201 -2.76 6.24 -1.44
N ASN A 202 -3.38 5.41 -2.29
CA ASN A 202 -4.77 4.96 -2.13
C ASN A 202 -4.94 3.46 -2.42
N HIS A 203 -6.11 2.94 -2.09
CA HIS A 203 -6.51 1.57 -2.36
C HIS A 203 -7.74 1.52 -3.27
N TYR A 204 -7.79 0.57 -4.21
CA TYR A 204 -8.86 0.44 -5.19
C TYR A 204 -9.43 -0.98 -5.29
N TYR A 205 -10.54 -1.22 -4.59
CA TYR A 205 -11.32 -2.43 -4.75
C TYR A 205 -12.55 -2.20 -5.63
N TYR A 206 -12.66 -2.90 -6.77
CA TYR A 206 -13.81 -2.81 -7.69
C TYR A 206 -15.08 -3.39 -7.05
N ILE A 207 -16.15 -2.62 -7.01
CA ILE A 207 -17.40 -2.98 -6.32
C ILE A 207 -18.65 -2.96 -7.20
N GLU A 208 -18.55 -2.52 -8.46
CA GLU A 208 -19.73 -2.45 -9.33
C GLU A 208 -20.23 -3.85 -9.66
N GLU A 209 -21.54 -4.04 -9.57
CA GLU A 209 -22.24 -5.23 -10.00
C GLU A 209 -22.85 -4.95 -11.37
N HIS A 210 -22.47 -5.73 -12.37
CA HIS A 210 -22.94 -5.59 -13.74
C HIS A 210 -24.19 -6.42 -14.00
N GLN A 211 -24.44 -7.43 -13.17
CA GLN A 211 -25.60 -8.34 -13.24
C GLN A 211 -25.81 -8.94 -14.65
N PHE A 212 -26.58 -8.25 -15.50
CA PHE A 212 -26.92 -8.66 -16.86
C PHE A 212 -26.30 -7.78 -17.95
N ASP A 213 -25.61 -6.70 -17.59
CA ASP A 213 -24.96 -5.76 -18.51
C ASP A 213 -23.51 -5.52 -18.11
N GLU A 214 -22.57 -6.18 -18.80
CA GLU A 214 -21.12 -6.07 -18.53
C GLU A 214 -20.47 -4.81 -19.13
N ASN A 215 -21.26 -3.79 -19.44
CA ASN A 215 -20.72 -2.50 -19.89
C ASN A 215 -20.10 -1.76 -18.71
N PHE A 216 -18.84 -1.33 -18.89
CA PHE A 216 -18.22 -0.35 -18.00
C PHE A 216 -18.85 1.03 -18.17
N ALA A 217 -18.52 1.93 -17.24
CA ALA A 217 -19.00 3.32 -17.26
C ALA A 217 -18.88 3.97 -18.66
N ASP A 218 -19.92 4.67 -19.11
CA ASP A 218 -19.83 5.50 -20.32
C ASP A 218 -18.72 6.55 -20.09
N PRO A 219 -17.72 6.65 -20.98
CA PRO A 219 -16.63 7.63 -20.84
C PRO A 219 -17.11 9.09 -20.81
N ASN A 220 -18.35 9.37 -21.24
CA ASN A 220 -18.96 10.69 -21.17
C ASN A 220 -19.85 10.88 -19.92
N ASN A 221 -20.03 9.84 -19.11
CA ASN A 221 -20.82 9.88 -17.87
C ASN A 221 -19.92 9.86 -16.63
N GLN A 222 -19.52 11.06 -16.20
CA GLN A 222 -18.71 11.23 -14.99
C GLN A 222 -19.36 10.63 -13.73
N GLY A 223 -20.69 10.56 -13.69
CA GLY A 223 -21.40 9.94 -12.57
C GLY A 223 -21.14 8.44 -12.47
N GLU A 224 -21.07 7.73 -13.60
CA GLU A 224 -20.72 6.32 -13.68
C GLU A 224 -19.24 6.09 -13.37
N ILE A 225 -18.35 6.86 -14.01
CA ILE A 225 -16.89 6.78 -13.77
C ILE A 225 -16.60 6.98 -12.28
N ASN A 226 -17.23 7.97 -11.63
CA ASN A 226 -17.02 8.22 -10.21
C ASN A 226 -17.44 7.04 -9.33
N ARG A 227 -18.52 6.33 -9.65
CA ARG A 227 -18.93 5.15 -8.87
C ARG A 227 -17.97 3.99 -9.11
N GLU A 228 -17.67 3.72 -10.37
CA GLU A 228 -16.82 2.62 -10.80
C GLU A 228 -15.38 2.72 -10.26
N THR A 229 -14.84 3.94 -10.25
CA THR A 229 -13.52 4.25 -9.68
C THR A 229 -13.57 4.53 -8.18
N ARG A 230 -14.73 4.40 -7.52
CA ARG A 230 -14.91 4.75 -6.11
C ARG A 230 -14.38 6.14 -5.75
N PHE A 231 -14.63 7.09 -6.65
CA PHE A 231 -14.29 8.50 -6.56
C PHE A 231 -12.78 8.78 -6.53
N LEU A 232 -11.93 7.88 -7.02
CA LEU A 232 -10.47 8.04 -6.99
C LEU A 232 -9.99 9.33 -7.66
N PHE A 233 -10.53 9.69 -8.83
CA PHE A 233 -10.20 10.97 -9.48
C PHE A 233 -10.47 12.18 -8.56
N LYS A 234 -11.61 12.19 -7.86
CA LYS A 234 -11.95 13.26 -6.91
C LYS A 234 -11.09 13.22 -5.65
N LYS A 235 -10.73 12.02 -5.18
CA LYS A 235 -9.83 11.85 -4.02
C LYS A 235 -8.45 12.44 -4.35
N LEU A 236 -7.94 12.16 -5.54
CA LEU A 236 -6.65 12.65 -6.03
C LEU A 236 -6.68 14.17 -6.18
N GLU A 237 -7.65 14.72 -6.91
CA GLU A 237 -7.84 16.18 -7.07
C GLU A 237 -7.93 16.89 -5.71
N ALA A 238 -8.73 16.37 -4.77
CA ALA A 238 -8.86 16.95 -3.44
C ALA A 238 -7.57 16.86 -2.61
N PHE A 239 -6.71 15.88 -2.85
CA PHE A 239 -5.40 15.81 -2.21
C PHE A 239 -4.43 16.81 -2.84
N GLU A 240 -4.37 16.88 -4.17
CA GLU A 240 -3.53 17.81 -4.92
C GLU A 240 -3.83 19.27 -4.52
N ASP A 241 -5.12 19.62 -4.41
CA ASP A 241 -5.56 20.93 -3.92
C ASP A 241 -5.00 21.22 -2.52
N ALA A 242 -5.22 20.30 -1.56
CA ALA A 242 -4.73 20.47 -0.19
C ALA A 242 -3.19 20.51 -0.08
N TRP A 243 -2.50 19.77 -0.95
CA TRP A 243 -1.04 19.69 -0.98
C TRP A 243 -0.41 20.95 -1.58
N SER A 244 -1.02 21.50 -2.63
CA SER A 244 -0.53 22.70 -3.33
C SER A 244 -0.40 23.91 -2.40
N ASP A 245 -1.27 24.00 -1.37
CA ASP A 245 -1.25 25.05 -0.35
C ASP A 245 0.02 25.03 0.52
N VAL A 246 0.68 23.87 0.67
CA VAL A 246 1.79 23.69 1.63
C VAL A 246 3.12 23.32 0.98
N ALA A 247 3.10 22.71 -0.21
CA ALA A 247 4.28 22.13 -0.85
C ALA A 247 4.81 22.93 -2.05
N GLY A 248 4.15 24.04 -2.40
CA GLY A 248 4.54 24.87 -3.54
C GLY A 248 4.42 24.09 -4.86
N SER A 249 5.53 23.87 -5.56
CA SER A 249 5.55 23.20 -6.86
C SER A 249 5.95 21.71 -6.81
N LYS A 250 6.11 21.11 -5.62
CA LYS A 250 6.44 19.69 -5.50
C LYS A 250 5.22 18.84 -5.89
N GLN A 251 5.31 18.15 -7.01
CA GLN A 251 4.39 17.08 -7.39
C GLN A 251 4.73 15.81 -6.62
N LEU A 252 3.72 14.98 -6.37
CA LEU A 252 3.85 13.71 -5.67
C LEU A 252 3.51 12.58 -6.62
N ASP A 253 4.25 11.49 -6.51
CA ASP A 253 3.92 10.25 -7.22
C ASP A 253 2.68 9.61 -6.58
N PHE A 254 1.82 9.02 -7.39
CA PHE A 254 0.63 8.31 -6.97
C PHE A 254 0.84 6.78 -6.94
N TYR A 255 0.77 6.24 -5.74
CA TYR A 255 0.91 4.83 -5.44
C TYR A 255 -0.47 4.18 -5.17
N MET A 256 -0.78 3.09 -5.87
CA MET A 256 -1.95 2.24 -5.65
C MET A 256 -1.55 0.94 -4.94
N THR A 257 -1.33 1.00 -3.64
CA THR A 257 -0.66 -0.08 -2.89
C THR A 257 -1.56 -1.26 -2.55
N GLU A 258 -2.86 -1.14 -2.74
CA GLU A 258 -3.78 -2.28 -2.75
C GLU A 258 -4.88 -2.09 -3.79
N TRP A 259 -5.02 -3.03 -4.72
CA TRP A 259 -6.15 -3.04 -5.63
C TRP A 259 -6.53 -4.45 -6.06
N ASN A 260 -7.82 -4.69 -6.29
CA ASN A 260 -8.36 -5.91 -6.89
C ASN A 260 -9.86 -5.74 -7.16
N VAL A 261 -10.53 -6.79 -7.64
CA VAL A 261 -11.97 -6.94 -7.46
C VAL A 261 -12.27 -7.18 -5.97
N ASN A 262 -13.27 -6.49 -5.44
CA ASN A 262 -13.65 -6.66 -4.03
C ASN A 262 -14.01 -8.13 -3.75
N ARG A 263 -13.53 -8.66 -2.62
CA ARG A 263 -13.78 -10.06 -2.21
C ARG A 263 -15.27 -10.41 -2.07
N LEU A 264 -16.13 -9.42 -1.85
CA LEU A 264 -17.59 -9.59 -1.71
C LEU A 264 -18.34 -9.42 -3.04
N ASN A 265 -17.68 -8.93 -4.08
CA ASN A 265 -18.28 -8.74 -5.40
C ASN A 265 -18.18 -10.03 -6.22
N TYR A 266 -18.99 -11.03 -5.86
CA TYR A 266 -18.97 -12.34 -6.52
C TYR A 266 -19.39 -12.29 -7.98
N ASP A 267 -20.19 -11.29 -8.36
CA ASP A 267 -20.61 -11.06 -9.75
C ASP A 267 -19.39 -10.83 -10.65
N GLN A 268 -18.36 -10.17 -10.13
CA GLN A 268 -17.16 -9.81 -10.88
C GLN A 268 -15.99 -10.78 -10.70
N HIS A 269 -16.22 -11.97 -10.14
CA HIS A 269 -15.19 -13.02 -10.02
C HIS A 269 -15.15 -13.91 -11.28
N GLY A 270 -14.16 -14.81 -11.36
CA GLY A 270 -14.00 -15.71 -12.51
C GLY A 270 -13.48 -14.98 -13.74
N LEU A 271 -14.00 -15.30 -14.93
CA LEU A 271 -13.53 -14.68 -16.18
C LEU A 271 -13.83 -13.17 -16.25
N LYS A 272 -14.92 -12.71 -15.61
CA LYS A 272 -15.26 -11.28 -15.52
C LYS A 272 -14.19 -10.46 -14.77
N ALA A 273 -13.50 -11.09 -13.82
CA ALA A 273 -12.42 -10.43 -13.09
C ALA A 273 -11.30 -9.97 -14.04
N ALA A 274 -11.05 -10.69 -15.14
CA ALA A 274 -10.02 -10.32 -16.10
C ALA A 274 -10.33 -8.98 -16.80
N SER A 275 -11.59 -8.77 -17.22
CA SER A 275 -12.01 -7.50 -17.81
C SER A 275 -12.07 -6.39 -16.76
N ALA A 276 -12.57 -6.66 -15.56
CA ALA A 276 -12.60 -5.68 -14.47
C ALA A 276 -11.19 -5.20 -14.12
N LEU A 277 -10.22 -6.11 -13.94
CA LEU A 277 -8.83 -5.76 -13.65
C LEU A 277 -8.19 -4.95 -14.78
N LEU A 278 -8.48 -5.28 -16.04
CA LEU A 278 -7.99 -4.50 -17.19
C LEU A 278 -8.58 -3.08 -17.21
N GLN A 279 -9.86 -2.93 -16.88
CA GLN A 279 -10.50 -1.62 -16.79
C GLN A 279 -9.92 -0.80 -15.62
N GLN A 280 -9.76 -1.41 -14.44
CA GLN A 280 -9.09 -0.77 -13.30
C GLN A 280 -7.68 -0.30 -13.67
N PHE A 281 -6.94 -1.12 -14.42
CA PHE A 281 -5.63 -0.76 -14.94
C PHE A 281 -5.69 0.46 -15.87
N SER A 282 -6.66 0.52 -16.78
CA SER A 282 -6.86 1.69 -17.63
C SER A 282 -7.08 2.97 -16.81
N TYR A 283 -7.90 2.93 -15.77
CA TYR A 283 -8.09 4.09 -14.88
C TYR A 283 -6.82 4.47 -14.12
N MET A 284 -6.04 3.49 -13.66
CA MET A 284 -4.76 3.77 -13.00
C MET A 284 -3.78 4.48 -13.94
N VAL A 285 -3.72 4.06 -15.22
CA VAL A 285 -2.91 4.75 -16.23
C VAL A 285 -3.41 6.18 -16.47
N GLU A 286 -4.73 6.39 -16.52
CA GLU A 286 -5.33 7.72 -16.70
C GLU A 286 -5.06 8.65 -15.50
N MET A 287 -5.09 8.12 -14.29
CA MET A 287 -4.74 8.84 -13.06
C MET A 287 -3.23 9.07 -12.90
N GLY A 288 -2.41 8.52 -13.80
CA GLY A 288 -0.96 8.65 -13.74
C GLY A 288 -0.28 7.78 -12.68
N VAL A 289 -0.91 6.72 -12.17
CA VAL A 289 -0.34 5.86 -11.12
C VAL A 289 1.05 5.34 -11.50
N GLU A 290 2.05 5.70 -10.69
CA GLU A 290 3.44 5.31 -10.89
C GLU A 290 3.68 3.88 -10.45
N THR A 291 3.12 3.47 -9.30
CA THR A 291 3.31 2.14 -8.71
C THR A 291 2.00 1.55 -8.22
N ALA A 292 1.76 0.27 -8.49
CA ALA A 292 0.53 -0.39 -8.07
C ALA A 292 0.76 -1.83 -7.62
N HIS A 293 0.21 -2.25 -6.49
CA HIS A 293 0.34 -3.60 -5.95
C HIS A 293 -1.01 -4.30 -5.87
N ILE A 294 -1.20 -5.33 -6.69
CA ILE A 294 -2.45 -6.11 -6.68
C ILE A 294 -2.57 -6.90 -5.37
N TRP A 295 -3.78 -6.99 -4.82
CA TRP A 295 -4.04 -7.58 -3.49
C TRP A 295 -4.91 -8.84 -3.53
N PRO A 296 -4.35 -10.01 -3.20
CA PRO A 296 -3.05 -10.50 -3.66
C PRO A 296 -3.20 -11.29 -4.97
N ILE A 297 -2.08 -11.57 -5.67
CA ILE A 297 -2.07 -12.56 -6.78
C ILE A 297 -2.37 -14.00 -6.30
N GLN A 298 -2.18 -14.26 -5.01
CA GLN A 298 -2.47 -15.56 -4.41
C GLN A 298 -3.02 -15.37 -2.99
N ARG A 299 -4.28 -15.80 -2.79
CA ARG A 299 -4.98 -15.75 -1.50
C ARG A 299 -5.08 -17.11 -0.80
N CYS A 300 -4.79 -18.20 -1.51
CA CYS A 300 -4.81 -19.57 -1.01
C CYS A 300 -3.47 -20.22 -1.36
N GLY A 301 -2.79 -20.82 -0.38
CA GLY A 301 -1.65 -21.71 -0.64
C GLY A 301 -2.02 -22.83 -1.60
N LEU A 302 -1.02 -23.40 -2.30
CA LEU A 302 -1.20 -24.68 -2.99
C LEU A 302 -1.41 -25.84 -2.00
N ASP A 303 -1.17 -25.61 -0.71
CA ASP A 303 -1.46 -26.57 0.35
C ASP A 303 -2.94 -26.55 0.72
N HIS A 304 -3.57 -27.73 0.59
CA HIS A 304 -5.00 -27.96 0.73
C HIS A 304 -5.51 -27.96 2.19
N SER A 305 -4.66 -27.53 3.14
CA SER A 305 -4.93 -27.61 4.57
C SER A 305 -5.76 -26.43 5.11
N ASP A 306 -5.74 -25.27 4.44
CA ASP A 306 -6.41 -24.05 4.92
C ASP A 306 -7.95 -24.11 4.82
N ARG A 307 -8.62 -23.94 5.97
CA ARG A 307 -10.09 -23.98 6.08
C ARG A 307 -10.78 -22.84 5.33
N GLN A 308 -10.14 -21.67 5.16
CA GLN A 308 -10.77 -20.58 4.38
C GLN A 308 -10.91 -20.93 2.90
N CYS A 309 -10.07 -21.82 2.38
CA CYS A 309 -10.10 -22.28 0.99
C CYS A 309 -10.98 -23.53 0.77
N ARG A 310 -11.49 -24.18 1.84
CA ARG A 310 -12.36 -25.38 1.72
C ARG A 310 -13.79 -25.09 1.28
N ILE A 311 -14.27 -23.86 1.42
CA ILE A 311 -15.68 -23.52 1.16
C ILE A 311 -16.08 -23.71 -0.32
N ARG A 312 -15.13 -23.83 -1.27
CA ARG A 312 -15.43 -24.05 -2.69
C ARG A 312 -15.52 -25.51 -3.16
N ARG A 313 -15.39 -26.53 -2.29
CA ARG A 313 -15.51 -27.95 -2.71
C ARG A 313 -16.70 -28.72 -2.14
N GLU A 314 -17.48 -28.16 -1.22
CA GLU A 314 -18.63 -28.87 -0.62
C GLU A 314 -20.00 -28.41 -1.13
N ILE A 315 -20.05 -27.40 -2.00
CA ILE A 315 -21.26 -27.06 -2.75
C ILE A 315 -21.02 -27.42 -4.21
N GLY A 316 -21.31 -28.69 -4.53
CA GLY A 316 -21.77 -29.00 -5.86
C GLY A 316 -23.18 -28.42 -6.01
N LEU A 317 -23.25 -27.17 -6.45
CA LEU A 317 -24.38 -26.44 -7.06
C LEU A 317 -23.87 -25.07 -7.51
#